data_AF-A0A7S2ID83-F1
#
_entry.id   AF-A0A7S2ID83-F1
#
_cell.length_a   1.000
_cell.length_b   1.000
_cell.length_c   1.000
_cell.angle_alpha   90.00
_cell.angle_beta   90.00
_cell.angle_gamma   90.00
#
_symmetry.space_group_name_H-M   'P 1'
#
loop_
_entity.id
_entity.type
_entity.pdbx_description
1 polymer ?
#
loop_
_entity_poly.entity_id
_entity_poly.type
_entity_poly.pdbx_seq_one_letter_code
_entity_poly.pdbx_strand_id
1 'polypeptide(L)'
;RERAGAALAGNDEVLEAARELSAKYIENGAPHQINIPAATQSDIISKVKNGSVMPVLFDEARQEMRKMVERDTLPRFRKGDVRHRFRGHTHCVRCGGDMT
;
A
#
# COMPACT_ATOMS: atom_id res chain seq x y z
N ARG A 1 -34.13 -26.37 14.33
CA ARG A 1 -33.12 -25.82 15.26
C ARG A 1 -32.09 -25.10 14.40
N GLU A 2 -32.13 -23.76 14.46
CA GLU A 2 -31.08 -22.79 14.12
C GLU A 2 -30.40 -22.89 12.73
N ARG A 3 -30.94 -22.12 11.77
CA ARG A 3 -30.16 -21.55 10.66
C ARG A 3 -30.00 -20.05 10.94
N ALA A 4 -28.94 -19.69 11.65
CA ALA A 4 -28.46 -18.32 11.78
C ALA A 4 -26.94 -18.37 11.58
N GLY A 5 -26.43 -17.83 10.47
CA GLY A 5 -25.00 -17.87 10.21
C GLY A 5 -24.62 -17.55 8.76
N ALA A 6 -25.01 -16.37 8.26
CA ALA A 6 -24.62 -15.94 6.92
C ALA A 6 -24.33 -14.42 6.84
N ALA A 7 -23.78 -13.81 7.89
CA ALA A 7 -23.59 -12.35 7.93
C ALA A 7 -22.23 -11.83 8.46
N LEU A 8 -21.19 -12.66 8.68
CA LEU A 8 -19.93 -12.17 9.29
C LEU A 8 -18.63 -12.44 8.52
N ALA A 9 -18.67 -13.13 7.37
CA ALA A 9 -17.45 -13.53 6.66
C ALA A 9 -16.67 -12.37 6.01
N GLY A 10 -17.27 -11.20 5.81
CA GLY A 10 -16.62 -10.09 5.09
C GLY A 10 -15.64 -9.25 5.91
N ASN A 11 -15.72 -9.26 7.25
CA ASN A 11 -14.87 -8.40 8.09
C ASN A 11 -13.60 -9.11 8.60
N ASP A 12 -13.62 -10.44 8.71
CA ASP A 12 -12.49 -11.23 9.23
C ASP A 12 -11.30 -11.23 8.25
N GLU A 13 -11.54 -11.45 6.95
CA GLU A 13 -10.49 -11.36 5.93
C GLU A 13 -9.90 -9.94 5.84
N VAL A 14 -10.75 -8.92 5.99
CA VAL A 14 -10.32 -7.50 5.98
C VAL A 14 -9.50 -7.16 7.23
N LEU A 15 -9.85 -7.75 8.38
CA LEU A 15 -9.10 -7.60 9.62
C LEU A 15 -7.73 -8.26 9.55
N GLU A 16 -7.64 -9.47 9.03
CA GLU A 16 -6.37 -10.16 8.85
C GLU A 16 -5.48 -9.41 7.85
N ALA A 17 -6.03 -8.97 6.71
CA ALA A 17 -5.30 -8.14 5.76
C ALA A 17 -4.82 -6.80 6.37
N ALA A 18 -5.66 -6.16 7.20
CA ALA A 18 -5.28 -4.92 7.89
C ALA A 18 -4.16 -5.14 8.90
N ARG A 19 -4.14 -6.29 9.59
CA ARG A 19 -3.06 -6.68 10.51
C ARG A 19 -1.76 -6.88 9.75
N GLU A 20 -1.77 -7.64 8.65
CA GLU A 20 -0.58 -7.84 7.82
C GLU A 20 -0.03 -6.51 7.27
N LEU A 21 -0.90 -5.62 6.79
CA LEU A 21 -0.52 -4.30 6.32
C LEU A 21 0.07 -3.45 7.46
N SER A 22 -0.53 -3.49 8.65
CA SER A 22 -0.01 -2.77 9.80
C SER A 22 1.36 -3.26 10.21
N ALA A 23 1.59 -4.58 10.26
CA ALA A 23 2.87 -5.16 10.64
C ALA A 23 3.98 -4.88 9.62
N LYS A 24 3.64 -4.81 8.33
CA LYS A 24 4.62 -4.61 7.25
C LYS A 24 5.01 -3.15 7.03
N TYR A 25 4.08 -2.22 7.20
CA TYR A 25 4.26 -0.82 6.81
C TYR A 25 4.09 0.19 7.95
N ILE A 26 3.33 -0.13 9.01
CA ILE A 26 2.92 0.86 10.02
C ILE A 26 3.62 0.63 11.35
N GLU A 27 3.83 -0.61 11.79
CA GLU A 27 4.45 -0.90 13.09
C GLU A 27 5.86 -0.30 13.22
N ASN A 28 6.23 0.01 14.46
CA ASN A 28 7.54 0.60 14.73
C ASN A 28 8.64 -0.45 14.52
N GLY A 29 9.57 -0.20 13.59
CA GLY A 29 10.56 -1.18 13.17
C GLY A 29 10.08 -2.16 12.10
N ALA A 30 8.93 -1.89 11.46
CA ALA A 30 8.47 -2.66 10.32
C ALA A 30 9.48 -2.63 9.15
N PRO A 31 9.61 -3.72 8.37
CA PRO A 31 10.60 -3.82 7.30
C PRO A 31 10.44 -2.74 6.21
N HIS A 32 9.22 -2.24 6.04
CA HIS A 32 8.90 -1.17 5.10
C HIS A 32 8.14 -0.04 5.80
N GLN A 33 8.59 0.35 6.99
CA GLN A 33 7.97 1.43 7.76
C GLN A 33 7.82 2.70 6.92
N ILE A 34 6.57 3.14 6.74
CA ILE A 34 6.27 4.38 6.02
C ILE A 34 6.43 5.58 6.94
N ASN A 35 6.90 6.68 6.40
CA ASN A 35 7.08 7.93 7.15
C ASN A 35 5.73 8.64 7.35
N ILE A 36 4.98 8.27 8.38
CA ILE A 36 3.70 8.90 8.73
C ILE A 36 3.75 9.49 10.14
N PRO A 37 2.90 10.48 10.47
CA PRO A 37 2.82 11.04 11.81
C PRO A 37 2.53 9.96 12.85
N ALA A 38 3.22 10.03 14.00
CA ALA A 38 3.06 9.06 15.09
C ALA A 38 1.62 9.01 15.65
N ALA A 39 0.88 10.12 15.56
CA ALA A 39 -0.54 10.18 15.93
C ALA A 39 -1.38 9.24 15.04
N THR A 40 -1.30 9.41 13.71
CA THR A 40 -2.01 8.58 12.73
C THR A 40 -1.58 7.11 12.84
N GLN A 41 -0.30 6.85 13.08
CA GLN A 41 0.24 5.49 13.31
C GLN A 41 -0.43 4.81 14.51
N SER A 42 -0.48 5.51 15.66
CA SER A 42 -1.04 4.99 16.92
C SER A 42 -2.55 4.76 16.82
N ASP A 43 -3.25 5.63 16.11
CA ASP A 43 -4.69 5.52 15.84
C ASP A 43 -5.00 4.27 15.00
N ILE A 44 -4.24 4.03 13.93
CA ILE A 44 -4.44 2.85 13.08
C ILE A 44 -4.16 1.58 13.87
N ILE A 45 -3.06 1.51 14.62
CA ILE A 45 -2.73 0.34 15.46
C ILE A 45 -3.85 0.06 16.47
N SER A 46 -4.39 1.10 17.10
CA SER A 46 -5.47 0.97 18.08
C SER A 46 -6.77 0.47 17.43
N LYS A 47 -7.12 0.98 16.25
CA LYS A 47 -8.32 0.56 15.50
C LYS A 47 -8.22 -0.88 14.99
N VAL A 48 -7.04 -1.29 14.50
CA VAL A 48 -6.76 -2.68 14.07
C VAL A 48 -6.82 -3.65 15.27
N LYS A 49 -6.26 -3.28 16.43
CA LYS A 49 -6.33 -4.10 17.65
C LYS A 49 -7.76 -4.26 18.17
N ASN A 50 -8.57 -3.20 18.07
CA ASN A 50 -9.97 -3.22 18.52
C ASN A 50 -10.92 -3.90 17.52
N GLY A 51 -10.43 -4.41 16.38
CA GLY A 51 -11.26 -5.03 15.36
C GLY A 51 -12.18 -4.06 14.61
N SER A 52 -11.98 -2.75 14.77
CA SER A 52 -12.76 -1.71 14.10
C SER A 52 -12.10 -1.37 12.77
N VAL A 53 -12.23 -2.28 11.82
CA VAL A 53 -11.62 -2.16 10.49
C VAL A 53 -12.67 -1.61 9.55
N MET A 54 -12.49 -0.35 9.17
CA MET A 54 -13.30 0.28 8.15
C MET A 54 -12.48 0.42 6.86
N PRO A 55 -13.11 0.41 5.67
CA PRO A 55 -12.42 0.63 4.40
C PRO A 55 -11.58 1.92 4.36
N VAL A 56 -12.00 2.93 5.12
CA VAL A 56 -11.36 4.25 5.23
C VAL A 56 -10.22 4.32 6.25
N LEU A 57 -9.89 3.22 6.94
CA LEU A 57 -8.91 3.18 8.03
C LEU A 57 -7.53 3.71 7.61
N PHE A 58 -7.10 3.41 6.38
CA PHE A 58 -5.79 3.79 5.87
C PHE A 58 -5.82 5.04 4.98
N ASP A 59 -6.96 5.71 4.81
CA ASP A 59 -7.07 6.84 3.88
C ASP A 59 -6.19 8.02 4.29
N GLU A 60 -6.09 8.29 5.59
CA GLU A 60 -5.22 9.35 6.11
C GLU A 60 -3.74 9.05 5.84
N ALA A 61 -3.31 7.83 6.16
CA ALA A 61 -1.94 7.36 5.87
C ALA A 61 -1.64 7.38 4.36
N ARG A 62 -2.61 6.98 3.53
CA ARG A 62 -2.52 7.03 2.06
C ARG A 62 -2.38 8.45 1.54
N GLN A 63 -3.11 9.41 2.11
CA GLN A 63 -3.01 10.81 1.71
C GLN A 63 -1.63 11.40 2.03
N GLU A 64 -1.09 11.12 3.22
CA GLU A 64 0.27 11.56 3.56
C GLU A 64 1.33 10.92 2.68
N MET A 65 1.20 9.61 2.42
CA MET A 65 2.06 8.91 1.45
C MET A 65 2.00 9.59 0.08
N ARG A 66 0.80 9.88 -0.42
CA ARG A 66 0.61 10.53 -1.72
C ARG A 66 1.27 11.90 -1.76
N LYS A 67 1.10 12.74 -0.73
CA LYS A 67 1.74 14.06 -0.64
C LYS A 67 3.27 13.95 -0.68
N MET A 68 3.86 12.99 0.02
CA MET A 68 5.31 12.77 -0.01
C MET A 68 5.80 12.35 -1.40
N VAL A 69 5.09 11.40 -2.03
CA VAL A 69 5.41 10.94 -3.38
C VAL A 69 5.28 12.09 -4.38
N GLU A 70 4.20 12.88 -4.32
CA GLU A 70 3.97 14.02 -5.21
C GLU A 70 5.02 15.12 -5.05
N ARG A 71 5.53 15.34 -3.84
CA ARG A 71 6.54 16.37 -3.55
C ARG A 71 7.96 15.96 -3.96
N ASP A 72 8.38 14.74 -3.66
CA ASP A 72 9.79 14.33 -3.84
C ASP A 72 9.97 13.35 -5.01
N THR A 73 9.27 12.22 -4.95
CA THR A 73 9.50 11.11 -5.88
C THR A 73 8.97 11.39 -7.29
N LEU A 74 7.79 12.00 -7.39
CA LEU A 74 7.08 12.26 -8.64
C LEU A 74 7.79 13.28 -9.54
N PRO A 75 8.26 14.45 -9.06
CA PRO A 75 9.00 15.37 -9.90
C PRO A 75 10.34 14.80 -10.35
N ARG A 76 11.02 14.02 -9.49
CA ARG A 76 12.26 13.32 -9.84
C ARG A 76 12.02 12.25 -10.89
N PHE A 77 10.93 11.49 -10.77
CA PHE A 77 10.51 10.52 -11.78
C PHE A 77 10.14 11.20 -13.12
N ARG A 78 9.49 12.36 -13.08
CA ARG A 78 9.11 13.13 -14.28
C ARG A 78 10.30 13.79 -14.98
N LYS A 79 11.32 14.20 -14.23
CA LYS A 79 12.53 14.88 -14.73
C LYS A 79 13.69 13.93 -15.05
N GLY A 80 13.76 12.77 -14.41
CA GLY A 80 14.82 11.78 -14.62
C GLY A 80 14.60 10.91 -15.86
N ASP A 81 15.71 10.39 -16.41
CA ASP A 81 15.76 9.55 -17.63
C ASP A 81 14.93 8.26 -17.59
N VAL A 82 14.40 7.88 -16.42
CA VAL A 82 13.50 6.72 -16.29
C VAL A 82 12.23 6.92 -17.13
N ARG A 83 11.75 8.16 -17.27
CA ARG A 83 10.60 8.47 -18.14
C ARG A 83 10.92 8.26 -19.62
N HIS A 84 12.16 8.47 -20.04
CA HIS A 84 12.60 8.21 -21.41
C HIS A 84 12.59 6.70 -21.71
N ARG A 85 12.91 5.84 -20.73
CA ARG A 85 12.77 4.38 -20.88
C ARG A 85 11.29 3.95 -21.05
N PHE A 86 10.36 4.57 -20.34
CA PHE A 86 8.93 4.26 -20.47
C PHE A 86 8.26 4.87 -21.72
N ARG A 87 8.82 5.95 -22.29
CA ARG A 87 8.28 6.59 -23.51
C ARG A 87 8.99 6.22 -24.81
N GLY A 88 10.14 5.55 -24.75
CA GLY A 88 10.98 5.23 -25.92
C GLY A 88 11.01 3.75 -26.34
N HIS A 89 10.43 2.83 -25.57
CA HIS A 89 10.41 1.41 -25.96
C HIS A 89 9.14 1.03 -26.73
N THR A 90 9.16 1.29 -28.03
CA THR A 90 8.57 0.40 -29.06
C THR A 90 9.47 -0.83 -29.31
N HIS A 91 10.32 -1.21 -28.35
CA HIS A 91 11.13 -2.43 -28.47
C HIS A 91 10.31 -3.61 -27.95
N CYS A 92 9.73 -4.31 -28.92
CA CYS A 92 9.15 -5.64 -28.83
C CYS A 92 10.03 -6.56 -27.96
N VAL A 93 9.52 -7.04 -26.83
CA VAL A 93 10.19 -8.05 -25.98
C VAL A 93 9.99 -9.46 -26.55
N ARG A 94 9.86 -9.61 -27.89
CA ARG A 94 9.48 -10.89 -28.52
C ARG A 94 10.27 -11.33 -29.75
N CYS A 95 11.45 -10.78 -30.01
CA CYS A 95 12.35 -11.38 -31.00
C CYS A 95 13.71 -11.62 -30.35
N GLY A 96 13.94 -12.87 -29.92
CA GLY A 96 15.23 -13.36 -29.48
C GLY A 96 16.07 -13.88 -30.64
N GLY A 97 17.40 -13.89 -30.42
CA GLY A 97 18.42 -14.56 -31.25
C GLY A 97 18.72 -13.83 -32.57
N ASP A 98 19.95 -13.68 -33.05
CA ASP A 98 21.21 -14.31 -32.68
C ASP A 98 22.35 -13.40 -33.17
N MET A 99 23.45 -13.38 -32.43
CA MET A 99 24.72 -12.79 -32.89
C MET A 99 25.54 -13.90 -33.56
N THR A 100 25.61 -13.88 -34.89
CA THR A 100 26.76 -14.35 -35.67
C THR A 100 26.83 -13.56 -36.96
#